data_AF-A0A2H9L155-F1
#
_entry.id   AF-A0A2H9L155-F1
#
_cell.length_a   1.000
_cell.length_b   1.000
_cell.length_c   1.000
_cell.angle_alpha   90.00
_cell.angle_beta   90.00
_cell.angle_gamma   90.00
#
_symmetry.space_group_name_H-M   'P 1'
#
loop_
_entity.id
_entity.type
_entity.pdbx_description
1 polymer ?
#
loop_
_entity_poly.entity_id
_entity_poly.type
_entity_poly.pdbx_seq_one_letter_code
_entity_poly.pdbx_strand_id
1 'polypeptide(L)'
;MAKRKKAAARKTRTTADLAVPLRLVEQVIGQEKSVDIIRKAAKQKRHVMLVGTPGTGKSMLAQAMSELLPAEQLEDILIEENPENENLPRAKTVKAGEGKKLVDGMRMKTQLGGKDMNIVYVFFLFIASFFLLAYGRQQLGDVITAAMLIGLFLVSGVMMLGSQLSRGRAGAGYEPMKMLVDNSANKTAPFIDATGARAGALLGDVKHDPFQSFDGGTLVDGADESMEKLWKKMAKKHASLIERNGEGYEAIVLPKSERVYAYGLKAGRVVKSRIRVINRRPYRGNVVRIKAGRRTITTTPEHRFYSKTRKTAKTLRKGAPLVVRR
;
A
#
# COMPACT_ATOMS: atom_id res chain seq x y z
N MET A 1 -10.63 13.96 -48.04
CA MET A 1 -10.43 15.42 -48.15
C MET A 1 -11.73 16.12 -47.75
N ALA A 2 -11.84 16.61 -46.51
CA ALA A 2 -12.96 17.46 -46.11
C ALA A 2 -12.52 18.92 -46.23
N LYS A 3 -13.19 19.69 -47.10
CA LYS A 3 -12.94 21.12 -47.32
C LYS A 3 -13.09 21.88 -46.00
N ARG A 4 -12.00 22.36 -45.40
CA ARG A 4 -12.01 23.37 -44.33
C ARG A 4 -12.62 24.65 -44.93
N LYS A 5 -13.89 24.93 -44.67
CA LYS A 5 -14.50 26.24 -44.95
C LYS A 5 -13.65 27.30 -44.23
N LYS A 6 -13.08 28.26 -44.96
CA LYS A 6 -12.54 29.50 -44.38
C LYS A 6 -13.67 30.14 -43.57
N ALA A 7 -13.58 30.13 -42.25
CA ALA A 7 -14.55 30.78 -41.39
C ALA A 7 -14.49 32.29 -41.66
N ALA A 8 -15.60 32.86 -42.13
CA ALA A 8 -15.77 34.30 -42.25
C ALA A 8 -15.55 34.94 -40.87
N ALA A 9 -14.83 36.06 -40.82
CA ALA A 9 -14.62 36.82 -39.59
C ALA A 9 -16.00 37.20 -39.00
N ARG A 10 -16.40 36.54 -37.91
CA ARG A 10 -17.64 36.86 -37.19
C ARG A 10 -17.43 38.14 -36.40
N LYS A 11 -18.32 39.13 -36.57
CA LYS A 11 -18.40 40.28 -35.66
C LYS A 11 -18.92 39.78 -34.31
N THR A 12 -18.01 39.56 -33.36
CA THR A 12 -18.33 39.22 -31.98
C THR A 12 -18.06 40.41 -31.08
N ARG A 13 -18.96 40.70 -30.13
CA ARG A 13 -18.76 41.78 -29.15
C ARG A 13 -17.89 41.31 -28.00
N THR A 14 -18.03 40.04 -27.59
CA THR A 14 -17.26 39.46 -26.48
C THR A 14 -16.79 38.03 -26.80
N THR A 15 -15.81 37.52 -26.06
CA THR A 15 -15.31 36.15 -26.21
C THR A 15 -16.31 35.09 -25.74
N ALA A 16 -17.35 35.47 -24.97
CA ALA A 16 -18.43 34.57 -24.59
C ALA A 16 -19.25 34.09 -25.80
N ASP A 17 -19.25 34.87 -26.89
CA ASP A 17 -19.95 34.55 -28.14
C ASP A 17 -19.19 33.54 -29.01
N LEU A 18 -17.97 33.15 -28.61
CA LEU A 18 -17.10 32.23 -29.35
C LEU A 18 -17.30 30.79 -28.87
N ALA A 19 -17.69 29.92 -29.81
CA ALA A 19 -17.78 28.49 -29.54
C ALA A 19 -16.37 27.88 -29.43
N VAL A 20 -16.05 27.28 -28.29
CA VAL A 20 -14.82 26.52 -28.06
C VAL A 20 -15.04 25.05 -28.45
N PRO A 21 -14.19 24.45 -29.30
CA PRO A 21 -14.30 23.04 -29.64
C PRO A 21 -14.24 22.14 -28.41
N LEU A 22 -15.02 21.05 -28.38
CA LEU A 22 -15.05 20.12 -27.25
C LEU A 22 -13.77 19.26 -27.13
N ARG A 23 -13.13 18.93 -28.26
CA ARG A 23 -11.96 18.05 -28.31
C ARG A 23 -10.68 18.87 -28.22
N LEU A 24 -9.73 18.45 -27.40
CA LEU A 24 -8.46 19.18 -27.22
C LEU A 24 -7.67 19.30 -28.53
N VAL A 25 -7.72 18.28 -29.39
CA VAL A 25 -7.02 18.30 -30.68
C VAL A 25 -7.50 19.44 -31.61
N GLU A 26 -8.75 19.88 -31.46
CA GLU A 26 -9.35 20.96 -32.27
C GLU A 26 -9.09 22.34 -31.68
N GLN A 27 -8.69 22.40 -30.41
CA GLN A 27 -8.28 23.64 -29.73
C GLN A 27 -6.80 24.00 -29.99
N VAL A 28 -6.03 23.11 -30.62
CA VAL A 28 -4.63 23.40 -30.97
C VAL A 28 -4.57 24.38 -32.14
N ILE A 29 -3.93 25.54 -31.94
CA ILE A 29 -3.86 26.63 -32.90
C ILE A 29 -2.49 26.64 -33.61
N GLY A 30 -2.49 26.77 -34.94
CA GLY A 30 -1.28 27.03 -35.74
C GLY A 30 -0.28 25.87 -35.82
N GLN A 31 -0.70 24.64 -35.48
CA GLN A 31 0.15 23.43 -35.54
C GLN A 31 -0.53 22.29 -36.30
N GLU A 32 -1.01 22.56 -37.51
CA GLU A 32 -1.77 21.60 -38.33
C GLU A 32 -1.00 20.30 -38.59
N LYS A 33 0.31 20.41 -38.86
CA LYS A 33 1.18 19.25 -39.12
C LYS A 33 1.31 18.37 -37.88
N SER A 34 1.51 18.97 -36.70
CA SER A 34 1.60 18.24 -35.43
C SER A 34 0.28 17.54 -35.10
N VAL A 35 -0.84 18.22 -35.32
CA VAL A 35 -2.18 17.65 -35.12
C VAL A 35 -2.44 16.44 -36.02
N ASP A 36 -2.05 16.50 -37.30
CA ASP A 36 -2.20 15.37 -38.22
C ASP A 36 -1.32 14.16 -37.80
N ILE A 37 -0.08 14.43 -37.38
CA ILE A 37 0.82 13.39 -36.85
C ILE A 37 0.24 12.74 -35.60
N ILE A 38 -0.23 13.54 -34.63
CA ILE A 38 -0.83 13.05 -33.39
C ILE A 38 -2.06 12.18 -33.68
N ARG A 39 -2.93 12.60 -34.62
CA ARG A 39 -4.11 11.82 -35.01
C ARG A 39 -3.74 10.47 -35.61
N LYS A 40 -2.73 10.43 -36.49
CA LYS A 40 -2.21 9.19 -37.08
C LYS A 40 -1.55 8.30 -36.03
N ALA A 41 -0.74 8.89 -35.15
CA ALA A 41 -0.04 8.19 -34.09
C ALA A 41 -0.99 7.57 -33.07
N ALA A 42 -2.04 8.29 -32.65
CA ALA A 42 -3.07 7.77 -31.76
C ALA A 42 -3.79 6.56 -32.37
N LYS A 43 -4.19 6.64 -33.64
CA LYS A 43 -4.86 5.55 -34.35
C LYS A 43 -3.96 4.31 -34.50
N GLN A 44 -2.65 4.50 -34.68
CA GLN A 44 -1.68 3.42 -34.87
C GLN A 44 -0.94 3.01 -33.59
N LYS A 45 -1.27 3.61 -32.44
CA LYS A 45 -0.57 3.43 -31.15
C LYS A 45 0.96 3.60 -31.26
N ARG A 46 1.41 4.60 -32.00
CA ARG A 46 2.85 4.90 -32.19
C ARG A 46 3.33 5.93 -31.17
N HIS A 47 4.57 5.78 -30.70
CA HIS A 47 5.23 6.79 -29.87
C HIS A 47 5.52 8.05 -30.69
N VAL A 48 5.45 9.21 -30.02
CA VAL A 48 5.69 10.52 -30.63
C VAL A 48 6.69 11.29 -29.80
N MET A 49 7.68 11.90 -30.46
CA MET A 49 8.61 12.83 -29.85
C MET A 49 8.27 14.24 -30.31
N LEU A 50 7.85 15.10 -29.38
CA LEU A 50 7.53 16.50 -29.65
C LEU A 50 8.71 17.39 -29.29
N VAL A 51 9.31 18.04 -30.29
CA VAL A 51 10.44 18.95 -30.11
C VAL A 51 9.98 20.38 -30.39
N GLY A 52 10.28 21.30 -29.47
CA GLY A 52 9.95 22.71 -29.63
C GLY A 52 10.24 23.53 -28.36
N THR A 53 10.25 24.85 -28.49
CA THR A 53 10.51 25.78 -27.38
C THR A 53 9.51 25.60 -26.22
N PRO A 54 9.87 25.93 -24.97
CA PRO A 54 8.94 25.93 -23.85
C PRO A 54 7.69 26.78 -24.15
N GLY A 55 6.52 26.37 -23.66
CA GLY A 55 5.27 27.13 -23.84
C GLY A 55 4.55 26.92 -25.18
N THR A 56 5.04 26.07 -26.09
CA THR A 56 4.41 25.84 -27.41
C THR A 56 3.29 24.79 -27.43
N GLY A 57 2.73 24.40 -26.28
CA GLY A 57 1.60 23.47 -26.25
C GLY A 57 1.95 21.97 -26.45
N LYS A 58 3.20 21.55 -26.20
CA LYS A 58 3.60 20.13 -26.27
C LYS A 58 2.74 19.21 -25.38
N SER A 59 2.52 19.61 -24.13
CA SER A 59 1.68 18.83 -23.19
C SER A 59 0.21 18.79 -23.64
N MET A 60 -0.30 19.88 -24.24
CA MET A 60 -1.64 19.93 -24.81
C MET A 60 -1.81 18.95 -25.98
N LEU A 61 -0.80 18.84 -26.86
CA LEU A 61 -0.79 17.84 -27.93
C LEU A 61 -0.76 16.41 -27.38
N ALA A 62 -0.02 16.17 -26.30
CA ALA A 62 0.05 14.86 -25.65
C ALA A 62 -1.29 14.48 -24.99
N GLN A 63 -1.98 15.43 -24.34
CA GLN A 63 -3.34 15.24 -23.82
C GLN A 63 -4.36 15.01 -24.94
N ALA A 64 -4.25 15.78 -26.04
CA ALA A 64 -5.09 15.57 -27.22
C ALA A 64 -4.87 14.17 -27.83
N MET A 65 -3.66 13.61 -27.73
CA MET A 65 -3.39 12.25 -28.17
C MET A 65 -4.12 11.21 -27.31
N SER A 66 -4.14 11.37 -25.97
CA SER A 66 -4.79 10.41 -25.07
C SER A 66 -6.32 10.39 -25.26
N GLU A 67 -6.94 11.54 -25.57
CA GLU A 67 -8.36 11.59 -25.94
C GLU A 67 -8.69 10.89 -27.26
N LEU A 68 -7.72 10.84 -28.18
CA LEU A 68 -7.88 10.22 -29.50
C LEU A 68 -7.55 8.73 -29.52
N LEU A 69 -6.97 8.19 -28.44
CA LEU A 69 -6.74 6.76 -28.33
C LEU A 69 -8.08 6.03 -28.42
N PRO A 70 -8.14 4.90 -29.14
CA PRO A 70 -9.37 4.13 -29.26
C PRO A 70 -9.89 3.75 -27.87
N ALA A 71 -11.21 3.84 -27.70
CA ALA A 71 -11.91 3.39 -26.49
C ALA A 71 -11.92 1.85 -26.45
N GLU A 72 -10.75 1.27 -26.28
CA GLU A 72 -10.63 -0.13 -25.85
C GLU A 72 -10.99 -0.23 -24.37
N GLN A 73 -11.38 -1.42 -23.94
CA GLN A 73 -11.73 -1.65 -22.53
C GLN A 73 -10.48 -1.37 -21.70
N LEU A 74 -10.53 -0.31 -20.90
CA LEU A 74 -9.50 -0.02 -19.92
C LEU A 74 -9.40 -1.21 -18.96
N GLU A 75 -8.20 -1.43 -18.43
CA GLU A 75 -7.92 -2.53 -17.52
C GLU A 75 -7.54 -1.99 -16.15
N ASP A 76 -8.00 -2.66 -15.10
CA ASP A 76 -7.49 -2.49 -13.75
C ASP A 76 -6.31 -3.47 -13.54
N ILE A 77 -5.30 -3.04 -12.79
CA ILE A 77 -4.13 -3.86 -12.48
C ILE A 77 -4.13 -4.22 -10.99
N LEU A 78 -4.09 -5.52 -10.70
CA LEU A 78 -4.07 -6.09 -9.37
C LEU A 78 -2.74 -6.84 -9.15
N ILE A 79 -2.25 -6.82 -7.92
CA ILE A 79 -1.14 -7.67 -7.47
C ILE A 79 -1.67 -8.65 -6.43
N GLU A 80 -1.48 -9.93 -6.71
CA GLU A 80 -1.83 -11.03 -5.83
C GLU A 80 -0.57 -11.56 -5.11
N GLU A 81 -0.73 -12.03 -3.88
CA GLU A 81 0.31 -12.77 -3.18
C GLU A 81 0.68 -14.04 -3.95
N ASN A 82 1.98 -14.38 -3.99
CA ASN A 82 2.47 -15.61 -4.60
C ASN A 82 2.86 -16.62 -3.51
N PRO A 83 2.10 -17.72 -3.32
CA PRO A 83 2.38 -18.71 -2.27
C PRO A 83 3.71 -19.46 -2.46
N GLU A 84 4.21 -19.57 -3.69
CA GLU A 84 5.44 -20.30 -4.01
C GLU A 84 6.68 -19.44 -3.79
N ASN A 85 6.59 -18.14 -4.08
CA ASN A 85 7.70 -17.21 -3.93
C ASN A 85 7.20 -15.81 -3.57
N GLU A 86 7.31 -15.45 -2.28
CA GLU A 86 6.86 -14.18 -1.73
C GLU A 86 7.53 -12.95 -2.40
N ASN A 87 8.78 -13.09 -2.86
CA ASN A 87 9.50 -12.00 -3.54
C ASN A 87 9.06 -11.79 -5.00
N LEU A 88 8.18 -12.62 -5.52
CA LEU A 88 7.66 -12.52 -6.89
C LEU A 88 6.12 -12.46 -6.89
N PRO A 89 5.52 -11.30 -6.54
CA PRO A 89 4.08 -11.12 -6.56
C PRO A 89 3.50 -11.32 -7.97
N ARG A 90 2.29 -11.88 -8.08
CA ARG A 90 1.64 -12.12 -9.39
C ARG A 90 0.84 -10.91 -9.82
N ALA A 91 1.05 -10.44 -11.05
CA ALA A 91 0.26 -9.37 -11.64
C ALA A 91 -0.94 -9.94 -12.41
N LYS A 92 -2.11 -9.33 -12.23
CA LYS A 92 -3.36 -9.72 -12.90
C LYS A 92 -4.06 -8.48 -13.45
N THR A 93 -4.46 -8.56 -14.71
CA THR A 93 -5.29 -7.54 -15.36
C THR A 93 -6.74 -8.02 -15.42
N VAL A 94 -7.67 -7.09 -15.17
CA VAL A 94 -9.11 -7.31 -15.30
C VAL A 94 -9.73 -6.09 -15.96
N LYS A 95 -10.98 -6.18 -16.42
CA LYS A 95 -11.65 -5.03 -17.02
C LYS A 95 -11.87 -3.93 -15.99
N ALA A 96 -11.82 -2.68 -16.43
CA ALA A 96 -12.04 -1.52 -15.57
C ALA A 96 -13.35 -1.64 -14.78
N GLY A 97 -13.25 -1.50 -13.45
CA GLY A 97 -14.36 -1.64 -12.51
C GLY A 97 -14.56 -3.04 -11.94
N GLU A 98 -14.02 -4.09 -12.56
CA GLU A 98 -14.05 -5.45 -11.99
C GLU A 98 -13.04 -5.60 -10.85
N GLY A 99 -11.91 -4.89 -10.89
CA GLY A 99 -10.87 -4.99 -9.87
C GLY A 99 -11.41 -4.60 -8.49
N LYS A 100 -12.26 -3.58 -8.43
CA LYS A 100 -12.88 -3.12 -7.17
C LYS A 100 -13.81 -4.17 -6.59
N LYS A 101 -14.64 -4.79 -7.43
CA LYS A 101 -15.55 -5.88 -7.03
C LYS A 101 -14.78 -7.10 -6.50
N LEU A 102 -13.66 -7.44 -7.12
CA LEU A 102 -12.81 -8.56 -6.69
C LEU A 102 -12.16 -8.28 -5.34
N VAL A 103 -11.54 -7.12 -5.16
CA VAL A 103 -10.90 -6.73 -3.89
C VAL A 103 -11.94 -6.67 -2.77
N ASP A 104 -13.09 -6.04 -3.02
CA ASP A 104 -14.15 -5.91 -2.01
C ASP A 104 -14.81 -7.26 -1.71
N GLY A 105 -15.00 -8.13 -2.71
CA GLY A 105 -15.47 -9.50 -2.51
C GLY A 105 -14.52 -10.34 -1.64
N MET A 106 -13.21 -10.19 -1.83
CA MET A 106 -12.21 -10.88 -1.00
C MET A 106 -12.11 -10.30 0.41
N ARG A 107 -12.24 -8.97 0.56
CA ARG A 107 -12.37 -8.32 1.87
C ARG A 107 -13.59 -8.84 2.63
N MET A 108 -14.73 -8.94 1.95
CA MET A 108 -15.97 -9.47 2.52
C MET A 108 -15.83 -10.93 2.93
N LYS A 109 -15.25 -11.81 2.10
CA LYS A 109 -14.98 -13.21 2.46
C LYS A 109 -14.09 -13.33 3.70
N THR A 110 -13.06 -12.48 3.80
CA THR A 110 -12.16 -12.42 4.94
C THR A 110 -12.88 -11.94 6.22
N GLN A 111 -13.86 -11.04 6.09
CA GLN A 111 -14.69 -10.59 7.21
C GLN A 111 -15.78 -11.61 7.59
N LEU A 112 -16.34 -12.35 6.63
CA LEU A 112 -17.44 -13.29 6.82
C LEU A 112 -17.02 -14.60 7.50
N GLY A 113 -15.76 -15.05 7.32
CA GLY A 113 -15.25 -16.27 7.97
C GLY A 113 -15.30 -16.28 9.51
N GLY A 114 -15.64 -15.15 10.15
CA GLY A 114 -15.87 -15.05 11.59
C GLY A 114 -17.33 -14.89 12.03
N LYS A 115 -18.31 -14.80 11.11
CA LYS A 115 -19.73 -14.54 11.43
C LYS A 115 -20.50 -15.83 11.70
N ASP A 116 -20.24 -16.88 10.92
CA ASP A 116 -20.95 -18.16 11.00
C ASP A 116 -20.66 -18.90 12.31
N MET A 117 -19.43 -18.82 12.80
CA MET A 117 -19.03 -19.45 14.07
C MET A 117 -19.82 -18.94 15.28
N ASN A 118 -20.25 -17.68 15.29
CA ASN A 118 -21.05 -17.15 16.40
C ASN A 118 -22.51 -17.55 16.31
N ILE A 119 -23.07 -17.63 15.11
CA ILE A 119 -24.46 -18.09 14.92
C ILE A 119 -24.57 -19.56 15.33
N VAL A 120 -23.60 -20.38 14.91
CA VAL A 120 -23.50 -21.79 15.31
C VAL A 120 -23.35 -21.93 16.84
N TYR A 121 -22.47 -21.14 17.47
CA TYR A 121 -22.30 -21.17 18.93
C TYR A 121 -23.56 -20.76 19.69
N VAL A 122 -24.26 -19.71 19.25
CA VAL A 122 -25.54 -19.28 19.83
C VAL A 122 -26.63 -20.36 19.66
N PHE A 123 -26.67 -21.03 18.51
CA PHE A 123 -27.59 -22.14 18.26
C PHE A 123 -27.33 -23.34 19.19
N PHE A 124 -26.07 -23.77 19.34
CA PHE A 124 -25.71 -24.83 20.30
C PHE A 124 -25.99 -24.45 21.75
N LEU A 125 -25.82 -23.17 22.12
CA LEU A 125 -26.18 -22.68 23.45
C LEU A 125 -27.69 -22.77 23.71
N PHE A 126 -28.52 -22.42 22.73
CA PHE A 126 -29.98 -22.56 22.82
C PHE A 126 -30.38 -24.03 23.00
N ILE A 127 -29.77 -24.94 22.24
CA ILE A 127 -29.99 -26.38 22.39
C ILE A 127 -29.58 -26.85 23.79
N ALA A 128 -28.37 -26.53 24.24
CA ALA A 128 -27.88 -26.92 25.56
C ALA A 128 -28.78 -26.38 26.70
N SER A 129 -29.28 -25.15 26.56
CA SER A 129 -30.20 -24.53 27.52
C SER A 129 -31.56 -25.22 27.55
N PHE A 130 -32.07 -25.62 26.37
CA PHE A 130 -33.33 -26.37 26.25
C PHE A 130 -33.22 -27.76 26.91
N PHE A 131 -32.13 -28.49 26.65
CA PHE A 131 -31.89 -29.79 27.30
C PHE A 131 -31.75 -29.69 28.82
N LEU A 132 -31.06 -28.65 29.32
CA LEU A 132 -30.94 -28.39 30.76
C LEU A 132 -32.30 -28.10 31.41
N LEU A 133 -33.18 -27.36 30.75
CA LEU A 133 -34.53 -27.09 31.26
C LEU A 133 -35.44 -28.31 31.22
N ALA A 134 -35.35 -29.12 30.16
CA ALA A 134 -36.20 -30.29 29.98
C ALA A 134 -35.86 -31.45 30.93
N TYR A 135 -34.57 -31.72 31.15
CA TYR A 135 -34.12 -32.87 31.94
C TYR A 135 -33.44 -32.52 33.26
N GLY A 136 -32.85 -31.32 33.38
CA GLY A 136 -32.12 -30.91 34.58
C GLY A 136 -33.03 -30.76 35.81
N ARG A 137 -34.24 -30.22 35.63
CA ARG A 137 -35.19 -30.03 36.75
C ARG A 137 -35.57 -31.35 37.43
N GLN A 138 -35.74 -32.42 36.65
CA GLN A 138 -36.17 -33.73 37.15
C GLN A 138 -35.03 -34.49 37.85
N GLN A 139 -33.77 -34.33 37.41
CA GLN A 139 -32.63 -35.09 37.93
C GLN A 139 -31.83 -34.34 39.02
N LEU A 140 -31.73 -33.01 38.93
CA LEU A 140 -30.84 -32.20 39.76
C LEU A 140 -31.60 -31.25 40.69
N GLY A 141 -32.91 -31.08 40.50
CA GLY A 141 -33.73 -30.12 41.24
C GLY A 141 -33.64 -28.69 40.70
N ASP A 142 -34.64 -27.89 41.06
CA ASP A 142 -34.87 -26.55 40.47
C ASP A 142 -33.74 -25.55 40.76
N VAL A 143 -33.20 -25.58 41.98
CA VAL A 143 -32.16 -24.63 42.42
C VAL A 143 -30.84 -24.88 41.69
N ILE A 144 -30.44 -26.15 41.54
CA ILE A 144 -29.19 -26.52 40.87
C ILE A 144 -29.29 -26.26 39.37
N THR A 145 -30.44 -26.55 38.76
CA THR A 145 -30.68 -26.27 37.34
C THR A 145 -30.62 -24.77 37.03
N ALA A 146 -31.20 -23.93 37.88
CA ALA A 146 -31.14 -22.47 37.74
C ALA A 146 -29.70 -21.94 37.84
N ALA A 147 -28.91 -22.46 38.80
CA ALA A 147 -27.50 -22.08 38.95
C ALA A 147 -26.64 -22.46 37.72
N MET A 148 -26.86 -23.65 37.14
CA MET A 148 -26.16 -24.09 35.93
C MET A 148 -26.51 -23.27 34.69
N LEU A 149 -27.78 -22.87 34.53
CA LEU A 149 -28.20 -21.98 33.44
C LEU A 149 -27.54 -20.61 33.55
N ILE A 150 -27.54 -20.01 34.75
CA ILE A 150 -26.87 -18.72 34.98
C ILE A 150 -25.37 -18.83 34.67
N GLY A 151 -24.72 -19.93 35.06
CA GLY A 151 -23.32 -20.21 34.72
C GLY A 151 -23.08 -20.32 33.22
N LEU A 152 -23.93 -21.04 32.49
CA LEU A 152 -23.85 -21.19 31.03
C LEU A 152 -23.99 -19.84 30.30
N PHE A 153 -24.95 -19.01 30.71
CA PHE A 153 -25.15 -17.67 30.14
C PHE A 153 -24.03 -16.69 30.50
N LEU A 154 -23.43 -16.80 31.69
CA LEU A 154 -22.27 -15.98 32.08
C LEU A 154 -21.01 -16.34 31.28
N VAL A 155 -20.70 -17.64 31.17
CA VAL A 155 -19.52 -18.10 30.39
C VAL A 155 -19.68 -17.74 28.92
N SER A 156 -20.86 -17.94 28.35
CA SER A 156 -21.12 -17.56 26.96
C SER A 156 -21.13 -16.05 26.75
N GLY A 157 -21.66 -15.27 27.70
CA GLY A 157 -21.60 -13.82 27.69
C GLY A 157 -20.17 -13.30 27.66
N VAL A 158 -19.29 -13.84 28.51
CA VAL A 158 -17.86 -13.50 28.55
C VAL A 158 -17.13 -13.92 27.27
N MET A 159 -17.41 -15.12 26.75
CA MET A 159 -16.84 -15.58 25.46
C MET A 159 -17.33 -14.73 24.28
N MET A 160 -18.59 -14.35 24.25
CA MET A 160 -19.18 -13.51 23.20
C MET A 160 -18.61 -12.09 23.25
N LEU A 161 -18.50 -11.48 24.43
CA LEU A 161 -17.83 -10.19 24.62
C LEU A 161 -16.34 -10.27 24.23
N GLY A 162 -15.65 -11.35 24.59
CA GLY A 162 -14.28 -11.62 24.18
C GLY A 162 -14.14 -11.74 22.66
N SER A 163 -15.08 -12.39 21.99
CA SER A 163 -15.13 -12.54 20.53
C SER A 163 -15.46 -11.22 19.81
N GLN A 164 -16.30 -10.37 20.39
CA GLN A 164 -16.62 -9.06 19.80
C GLN A 164 -15.49 -8.05 20.00
N LEU A 165 -14.86 -8.04 21.17
CA LEU A 165 -13.71 -7.20 21.47
C LEU A 165 -12.46 -7.63 20.68
N SER A 166 -12.35 -8.93 20.34
CA SER A 166 -11.33 -9.42 19.42
C SER A 166 -11.64 -9.07 17.97
N ARG A 167 -12.90 -9.09 17.51
CA ARG A 167 -13.31 -8.63 16.16
C ARG A 167 -12.94 -7.19 15.86
N GLY A 168 -13.14 -6.27 16.80
CA GLY A 168 -12.73 -4.86 16.65
C GLY A 168 -11.23 -4.66 16.49
N ARG A 169 -10.42 -5.69 16.81
CA ARG A 169 -8.94 -5.70 16.68
C ARG A 169 -8.40 -6.67 15.63
N ALA A 170 -9.21 -7.60 15.13
CA ALA A 170 -8.79 -8.67 14.22
C ALA A 170 -9.41 -8.56 12.81
N GLY A 171 -10.44 -7.73 12.62
CA GLY A 171 -11.14 -7.58 11.33
C GLY A 171 -10.43 -6.75 10.25
N ALA A 172 -9.19 -6.31 10.48
CA ALA A 172 -8.45 -5.47 9.54
C ALA A 172 -7.46 -6.28 8.67
N GLY A 173 -7.99 -6.85 7.59
CA GLY A 173 -7.31 -6.84 6.28
C GLY A 173 -6.13 -7.77 6.10
N TYR A 174 -6.39 -9.09 6.04
CA TYR A 174 -5.64 -9.91 5.08
C TYR A 174 -6.22 -9.60 3.70
N GLU A 175 -5.51 -8.77 2.94
CA GLU A 175 -5.85 -8.45 1.55
C GLU A 175 -4.91 -9.28 0.67
N PRO A 176 -5.29 -10.51 0.26
CA PRO A 176 -4.44 -11.34 -0.59
C PRO A 176 -4.20 -10.72 -1.97
N MET A 177 -4.94 -9.66 -2.29
CA MET A 177 -4.84 -8.92 -3.54
C MET A 177 -4.87 -7.42 -3.26
N LYS A 178 -3.97 -6.68 -3.89
CA LYS A 178 -3.89 -5.23 -3.84
C LYS A 178 -4.16 -4.65 -5.22
N MET A 179 -5.08 -3.69 -5.28
CA MET A 179 -5.27 -2.88 -6.49
C MET A 179 -4.12 -1.89 -6.63
N LEU A 180 -3.41 -1.93 -7.77
CA LEU A 180 -2.34 -1.00 -8.11
C LEU A 180 -2.83 0.14 -9.01
N VAL A 181 -3.59 -0.18 -10.04
CA VAL A 181 -4.12 0.80 -11.00
C VAL A 181 -5.62 0.61 -11.10
N ASP A 182 -6.37 1.67 -10.83
CA ASP A 182 -7.83 1.73 -10.92
C ASP A 182 -8.21 2.64 -12.09
N ASN A 183 -8.84 2.06 -13.10
CA ASN A 183 -9.36 2.79 -14.26
C ASN A 183 -10.89 2.82 -14.29
N SER A 184 -11.58 2.45 -13.20
CA SER A 184 -13.04 2.35 -13.15
C SER A 184 -13.78 3.68 -13.41
N ALA A 185 -13.15 4.82 -13.09
CA ALA A 185 -13.72 6.15 -13.31
C ALA A 185 -13.38 6.76 -14.68
N ASN A 186 -12.42 6.18 -15.40
CA ASN A 186 -11.89 6.75 -16.64
C ASN A 186 -12.76 6.35 -17.84
N LYS A 187 -13.18 7.34 -18.63
CA LYS A 187 -13.92 7.12 -19.88
C LYS A 187 -13.02 7.08 -21.12
N THR A 188 -11.84 7.67 -20.99
CA THR A 188 -10.80 7.77 -22.03
C THR A 188 -9.49 7.25 -21.47
N ALA A 189 -8.52 7.00 -22.36
CA ALA A 189 -7.20 6.56 -21.94
C ALA A 189 -6.56 7.60 -20.99
N PRO A 190 -5.94 7.16 -19.88
CA PRO A 190 -5.37 8.07 -18.90
C PRO A 190 -4.18 8.84 -19.49
N PHE A 191 -4.10 10.13 -19.18
CA PHE A 191 -2.93 10.96 -19.43
C PHE A 191 -2.09 11.04 -18.16
N ILE A 192 -0.89 10.49 -18.19
CA ILE A 192 0.05 10.51 -17.06
C ILE A 192 1.23 11.40 -17.42
N ASP A 193 1.33 12.57 -16.77
CA ASP A 193 2.50 13.44 -16.89
C ASP A 193 3.60 12.99 -15.92
N ALA A 194 4.67 12.42 -16.47
CA ALA A 194 5.83 11.96 -15.71
C ALA A 194 7.04 12.89 -15.85
N THR A 195 6.84 14.15 -16.26
CA THR A 195 7.92 15.13 -16.40
C THR A 195 8.61 15.35 -15.06
N GLY A 196 9.92 15.07 -14.99
CA GLY A 196 10.72 15.22 -13.77
C GLY A 196 10.49 14.14 -12.70
N ALA A 197 9.77 13.06 -13.02
CA ALA A 197 9.55 11.95 -12.09
C ALA A 197 10.87 11.23 -11.75
N ARG A 198 11.04 10.87 -10.47
CA ARG A 198 12.15 10.02 -10.00
C ARG A 198 11.93 8.56 -10.41
N ALA A 199 12.99 7.77 -10.42
CA ALA A 199 12.95 6.36 -10.85
C ALA A 199 11.81 5.56 -10.21
N GLY A 200 11.64 5.60 -8.89
CA GLY A 200 10.57 4.86 -8.19
C GLY A 200 9.15 5.34 -8.52
N ALA A 201 8.98 6.62 -8.88
CA ALA A 201 7.68 7.14 -9.31
C ALA A 201 7.35 6.78 -10.76
N LEU A 202 8.36 6.70 -11.63
CA LEU A 202 8.19 6.37 -13.04
C LEU A 202 8.06 4.86 -13.29
N LEU A 203 8.88 4.06 -12.62
CA LEU A 203 9.04 2.62 -12.87
C LEU A 203 8.36 1.74 -11.82
N GLY A 204 7.87 2.34 -10.73
CA GLY A 204 7.38 1.63 -9.56
C GLY A 204 8.45 1.41 -8.49
N ASP A 205 8.00 1.25 -7.24
CA ASP A 205 8.86 1.04 -6.08
C ASP A 205 8.19 0.09 -5.07
N VAL A 206 9.00 -0.68 -4.36
CA VAL A 206 8.55 -1.59 -3.30
C VAL A 206 9.01 -1.02 -1.96
N LYS A 207 8.03 -0.69 -1.11
CA LYS A 207 8.34 -0.15 0.22
C LYS A 207 9.15 -1.17 1.02
N HIS A 208 10.24 -0.69 1.60
CA HIS A 208 11.07 -1.47 2.51
C HIS A 208 10.27 -1.94 3.74
N ASP A 209 10.37 -3.23 4.07
CA ASP A 209 9.87 -3.79 5.33
C ASP A 209 10.98 -3.80 6.40
N PRO A 210 10.89 -3.00 7.48
CA PRO A 210 11.85 -2.99 8.57
C PRO A 210 12.04 -4.35 9.26
N PHE A 211 11.07 -5.26 9.20
CA PHE A 211 11.15 -6.56 9.88
C PHE A 211 11.95 -7.62 9.11
N GLN A 212 12.12 -7.46 7.80
CA GLN A 212 12.94 -8.36 6.99
C GLN A 212 14.41 -7.98 6.97
N SER A 213 14.76 -6.71 7.19
CA SER A 213 16.11 -6.25 6.93
C SER A 213 16.99 -6.04 8.16
N PHE A 214 16.46 -5.73 9.35
CA PHE A 214 17.33 -5.40 10.49
C PHE A 214 16.72 -5.78 11.85
N ASP A 215 17.45 -6.60 12.61
CA ASP A 215 17.32 -6.60 14.07
C ASP A 215 18.32 -5.59 14.66
N GLY A 216 18.06 -5.10 15.88
CA GLY A 216 18.97 -4.17 16.57
C GLY A 216 20.37 -4.73 16.90
N GLY A 217 20.67 -5.97 16.49
CA GLY A 217 21.95 -6.65 16.63
C GLY A 217 22.55 -7.11 15.29
N THR A 218 22.10 -6.57 14.14
CA THR A 218 22.70 -6.89 12.84
C THR A 218 24.14 -6.35 12.81
N LEU A 219 25.09 -7.27 12.89
CA LEU A 219 26.52 -7.00 12.94
C LEU A 219 26.98 -6.47 11.57
N VAL A 220 27.61 -5.31 11.60
CA VAL A 220 28.26 -4.68 10.44
C VAL A 220 29.75 -4.97 10.57
N ASP A 221 30.38 -5.49 9.52
CA ASP A 221 31.78 -5.90 9.56
C ASP A 221 32.68 -4.71 9.91
N GLY A 222 33.53 -4.88 10.94
CA GLY A 222 34.42 -3.85 11.49
C GLY A 222 33.96 -3.22 12.80
N ALA A 223 32.84 -3.64 13.36
CA ALA A 223 32.48 -3.31 14.73
C ALA A 223 31.53 -4.37 15.31
N ASP A 224 31.85 -4.90 16.48
CA ASP A 224 30.89 -5.52 17.41
C ASP A 224 29.91 -4.44 17.94
N GLU A 225 29.39 -3.59 17.06
CA GLU A 225 28.69 -2.35 17.38
C GLU A 225 27.44 -2.19 16.54
N SER A 226 26.39 -1.65 17.17
CA SER A 226 25.13 -1.36 16.51
C SER A 226 25.29 -0.27 15.43
N MET A 227 24.38 -0.27 14.45
CA MET A 227 24.27 0.81 13.45
C MET A 227 24.22 2.21 14.08
N GLU A 228 23.67 2.34 15.29
CA GLU A 228 23.65 3.61 16.03
C GLU A 228 25.06 4.06 16.45
N LYS A 229 25.90 3.15 16.92
CA LYS A 229 27.30 3.46 17.28
C LYS A 229 28.11 3.81 16.03
N LEU A 230 27.95 3.04 14.96
CA LEU A 230 28.57 3.32 13.67
C LEU A 230 28.19 4.72 13.15
N TRP A 231 26.89 5.08 13.24
CA TRP A 231 26.42 6.40 12.89
C TRP A 231 27.09 7.49 13.72
N LYS A 232 27.12 7.37 15.05
CA LYS A 232 27.76 8.36 15.94
C LYS A 232 29.24 8.53 15.63
N LYS A 233 29.95 7.43 15.36
CA LYS A 233 31.37 7.44 14.97
C LYS A 233 31.60 8.19 13.66
N MET A 234 30.79 7.88 12.63
CA MET A 234 30.91 8.52 11.32
C MET A 234 30.44 9.97 11.34
N ALA A 235 29.41 10.31 12.11
CA ALA A 235 28.96 11.68 12.32
C ALA A 235 30.01 12.54 13.04
N LYS A 236 30.76 11.97 13.98
CA LYS A 236 31.86 12.66 14.66
C LYS A 236 33.05 12.88 13.71
N LYS A 237 33.36 11.89 12.87
CA LYS A 237 34.51 11.93 11.94
C LYS A 237 34.24 12.80 10.71
N HIS A 238 33.00 12.81 10.22
CA HIS A 238 32.58 13.45 8.97
C HIS A 238 31.41 14.42 9.22
N ALA A 239 31.53 15.28 10.23
CA ALA A 239 30.46 16.20 10.63
C ALA A 239 30.04 17.17 9.51
N SER A 240 30.97 17.53 8.63
CA SER A 240 30.73 18.40 7.46
C SER A 240 29.99 17.71 6.31
N LEU A 241 29.92 16.37 6.29
CA LEU A 241 29.25 15.58 5.25
C LEU A 241 27.81 15.18 5.64
N ILE A 242 27.29 15.73 6.74
CA ILE A 242 25.94 15.43 7.22
C ILE A 242 24.93 16.29 6.43
N GLU A 243 24.17 15.64 5.56
CA GLU A 243 23.03 16.25 4.91
C GLU A 243 21.79 16.12 5.81
N ARG A 244 21.06 17.23 5.99
CA ARG A 244 19.84 17.29 6.79
C ARG A 244 18.66 17.75 5.94
N ASN A 245 17.52 17.11 6.10
CA ASN A 245 16.25 17.56 5.52
C ASN A 245 15.33 18.13 6.62
N GLY A 246 14.39 19.02 6.25
CA GLY A 246 13.42 19.67 7.13
C GLY A 246 12.52 18.69 7.92
N GLU A 247 12.44 17.44 7.49
CA GLU A 247 11.68 16.37 8.17
C GLU A 247 12.49 15.55 9.19
N GLY A 248 13.67 16.03 9.61
CA GLY A 248 14.53 15.35 10.59
C GLY A 248 15.24 14.11 10.03
N TYR A 249 15.43 14.05 8.71
CA TYR A 249 16.28 13.04 8.07
C TYR A 249 17.73 13.54 8.08
N GLU A 250 18.66 12.68 8.47
CA GLU A 250 20.09 12.94 8.44
C GLU A 250 20.80 11.81 7.66
N ALA A 251 21.60 12.16 6.66
CA ALA A 251 22.40 11.22 5.87
C ALA A 251 23.88 11.62 5.86
N ILE A 252 24.75 10.61 5.85
CA ILE A 252 26.19 10.78 5.65
C ILE A 252 26.57 9.91 4.47
N VAL A 253 27.00 10.57 3.39
CA VAL A 253 27.65 9.89 2.27
C VAL A 253 29.09 9.63 2.67
N LEU A 254 29.45 8.36 2.84
CA LEU A 254 30.78 7.97 3.27
C LEU A 254 31.79 8.16 2.13
N PRO A 255 32.93 8.83 2.37
CA PRO A 255 33.94 9.03 1.35
C PRO A 255 34.55 7.68 0.92
N LYS A 256 35.12 7.63 -0.29
CA LYS A 256 35.70 6.40 -0.85
C LYS A 256 36.86 5.82 -0.02
N SER A 257 37.44 6.59 0.91
CA SER A 257 38.44 6.15 1.87
C SER A 257 37.85 5.30 3.01
N GLU A 258 36.58 5.50 3.39
CA GLU A 258 35.92 4.73 4.43
C GLU A 258 35.46 3.37 3.90
N ARG A 259 35.94 2.31 4.56
CA ARG A 259 35.70 0.92 4.18
C ARG A 259 34.75 0.26 5.18
N VAL A 260 33.49 0.67 5.14
CA VAL A 260 32.41 0.11 5.95
C VAL A 260 31.64 -0.93 5.13
N TYR A 261 31.33 -2.08 5.72
CA TYR A 261 30.63 -3.16 5.02
C TYR A 261 29.54 -3.78 5.89
N ALA A 262 28.37 -4.03 5.31
CA ALA A 262 27.33 -4.86 5.91
C ALA A 262 27.36 -6.26 5.31
N TYR A 263 27.06 -7.27 6.11
CA TYR A 263 26.79 -8.61 5.61
C TYR A 263 25.33 -8.68 5.14
N GLY A 264 25.12 -9.19 3.93
CA GLY A 264 23.81 -9.51 3.39
C GLY A 264 23.75 -10.95 2.91
N LEU A 265 22.56 -11.44 2.62
CA LEU A 265 22.34 -12.74 1.98
C LEU A 265 22.02 -12.52 0.50
N LYS A 266 22.78 -13.15 -0.40
CA LYS A 266 22.51 -13.20 -1.84
C LYS A 266 22.48 -14.65 -2.29
N ALA A 267 21.33 -15.13 -2.74
CA ALA A 267 21.13 -16.52 -3.17
C ALA A 267 21.60 -17.56 -2.12
N GLY A 268 21.27 -17.33 -0.85
CA GLY A 268 21.65 -18.21 0.26
C GLY A 268 23.12 -18.13 0.70
N ARG A 269 23.95 -17.30 0.05
CA ARG A 269 25.35 -17.07 0.43
C ARG A 269 25.49 -15.74 1.15
N VAL A 270 26.31 -15.70 2.20
CA VAL A 270 26.67 -14.46 2.88
C VAL A 270 27.61 -13.65 1.99
N VAL A 271 27.20 -12.45 1.61
CA VAL A 271 27.95 -11.53 0.77
C VAL A 271 28.23 -10.25 1.54
N LYS A 272 29.48 -9.80 1.44
CA LYS A 272 29.94 -8.53 2.04
C LYS A 272 29.62 -7.37 1.09
N SER A 273 28.72 -6.49 1.53
CA SER A 273 28.24 -5.35 0.76
C SER A 273 28.79 -4.05 1.34
N ARG A 274 29.45 -3.23 0.51
CA ARG A 274 30.02 -1.97 0.96
C ARG A 274 28.93 -0.94 1.25
N ILE A 275 28.98 -0.33 2.43
CA ILE A 275 28.09 0.78 2.80
C ILE A 275 28.66 2.07 2.21
N ARG A 276 27.86 2.75 1.39
CA ARG A 276 28.19 4.05 0.79
C ARG A 276 27.51 5.22 1.48
N VAL A 277 26.32 4.97 2.00
CA VAL A 277 25.51 5.98 2.68
C VAL A 277 25.01 5.33 3.95
N ILE A 278 25.13 6.06 5.05
CA ILE A 278 24.37 5.74 6.26
C ILE A 278 23.33 6.86 6.39
N ASN A 279 22.16 6.53 6.91
CA ASN A 279 21.11 7.49 7.16
C ASN A 279 20.42 7.15 8.47
N ARG A 280 19.96 8.19 9.17
CA ARG A 280 19.05 8.06 10.31
C ARG A 280 17.93 9.08 10.19
N ARG A 281 16.80 8.75 10.81
CA ARG A 281 15.72 9.69 11.05
C ARG A 281 15.49 9.75 12.56
N PRO A 282 16.20 10.62 13.30
CA PRO A 282 16.01 10.76 14.74
C PRO A 282 14.55 11.06 15.05
N TYR A 283 13.87 10.08 15.64
CA TYR A 283 12.51 10.24 16.11
C TYR A 283 12.53 10.89 17.50
N ARG A 284 11.98 12.10 17.61
CA ARG A 284 11.90 12.86 18.88
C ARG A 284 10.64 12.56 19.70
N GLY A 285 9.80 11.64 19.23
CA GLY A 285 8.57 11.23 19.93
C GLY A 285 8.76 10.04 20.87
N ASN A 286 7.68 9.64 21.52
CA ASN A 286 7.67 8.49 22.43
C ASN A 286 7.86 7.19 21.66
N VAL A 287 8.90 6.40 21.95
CA VAL A 287 9.07 5.05 21.37
C VAL A 287 8.46 3.97 22.26
N VAL A 288 7.91 2.93 21.64
CA VAL A 288 7.30 1.78 22.32
C VAL A 288 8.21 0.56 22.15
N ARG A 289 8.44 -0.20 23.24
CA ARG A 289 9.13 -1.50 23.21
C ARG A 289 8.12 -2.64 23.13
N ILE A 290 8.27 -3.49 22.11
CA ILE A 290 7.38 -4.62 21.78
C ILE A 290 8.22 -5.91 21.81
N LYS A 291 7.63 -7.04 22.26
CA LYS A 291 8.34 -8.31 22.39
C LYS A 291 8.02 -9.24 21.21
N ALA A 292 9.04 -9.67 20.45
CA ALA A 292 8.92 -10.63 19.35
C ALA A 292 9.59 -11.95 19.78
N GLY A 293 8.80 -12.86 20.37
CA GLY A 293 9.34 -14.09 20.95
C GLY A 293 10.34 -13.82 22.08
N ARG A 294 11.60 -14.25 21.89
CA ARG A 294 12.70 -14.00 22.85
C ARG A 294 13.37 -12.62 22.70
N ARG A 295 13.07 -11.89 21.62
CA ARG A 295 13.72 -10.60 21.31
C ARG A 295 12.78 -9.43 21.59
N THR A 296 13.35 -8.23 21.78
CA THR A 296 12.58 -6.99 21.98
C THR A 296 12.91 -6.00 20.87
N ILE A 297 11.88 -5.31 20.36
CA ILE A 297 11.96 -4.35 19.26
C ILE A 297 11.48 -3.00 19.79
N THR A 298 12.22 -1.94 19.47
CA THR A 298 11.84 -0.55 19.80
C THR A 298 11.36 0.13 18.53
N THR A 299 10.23 0.81 18.60
CA THR A 299 9.57 1.38 17.41
C THR A 299 8.72 2.61 17.75
N THR A 300 8.31 3.38 16.75
CA THR A 300 7.37 4.48 16.94
C THR A 300 5.92 3.99 17.13
N PRO A 301 5.06 4.71 17.88
CA PRO A 301 3.70 4.29 18.23
C PRO A 301 2.78 4.13 17.02
N GLU A 302 2.96 4.96 16.00
CA GLU A 302 2.20 4.94 14.75
C GLU A 302 2.61 3.80 13.81
N HIS A 303 3.77 3.18 14.04
CA HIS A 303 4.27 2.10 13.20
C HIS A 303 3.31 0.91 13.24
N ARG A 304 2.91 0.42 12.05
CA ARG A 304 1.99 -0.71 11.89
C ARG A 304 2.81 -1.98 11.73
N PHE A 305 2.54 -2.97 12.58
CA PHE A 305 3.23 -4.26 12.57
C PHE A 305 2.43 -5.28 11.78
N TYR A 306 3.12 -6.06 10.95
CA TYR A 306 2.57 -7.30 10.41
C TYR A 306 2.71 -8.38 11.49
N SER A 307 1.59 -8.72 12.13
CA SER A 307 1.48 -9.83 13.06
C SER A 307 0.19 -10.59 12.71
N LYS A 308 -0.03 -11.80 13.26
CA LYS A 308 -1.31 -12.55 13.09
C LYS A 308 -2.55 -11.68 13.34
N THR A 309 -2.42 -10.58 14.09
CA THR A 309 -3.38 -9.46 14.11
C THR A 309 -2.66 -8.15 13.77
N ARG A 310 -3.19 -7.37 12.83
CA ARG A 310 -2.59 -6.09 12.40
C ARG A 310 -2.73 -5.05 13.51
N LYS A 311 -1.68 -4.87 14.32
CA LYS A 311 -1.68 -3.92 15.44
C LYS A 311 -0.64 -2.82 15.19
N THR A 312 -1.02 -1.59 15.50
CA THR A 312 -0.07 -0.49 15.66
C THR A 312 0.70 -0.67 16.97
N ALA A 313 1.92 -0.14 17.06
CA ALA A 313 2.66 -0.14 18.32
C ALA A 313 1.87 0.46 19.49
N LYS A 314 1.07 1.50 19.22
CA LYS A 314 0.15 2.11 20.21
C LYS A 314 -0.92 1.16 20.75
N THR A 315 -1.27 0.11 20.02
CA THR A 315 -2.32 -0.87 20.38
C THR A 315 -1.78 -2.21 20.89
N LEU A 316 -0.45 -2.40 20.87
CA LEU A 316 0.23 -3.55 21.42
C LEU A 316 0.52 -3.33 22.91
N ARG A 317 0.01 -4.21 23.78
CA ARG A 317 0.40 -4.23 25.19
C ARG A 317 1.89 -4.58 25.28
N LYS A 318 2.61 -3.96 26.21
CA LYS A 318 4.03 -4.28 26.50
C LYS A 318 4.15 -5.80 26.74
N GLY A 319 4.88 -6.50 25.86
CA GLY A 319 5.02 -7.96 25.92
C GLY A 319 4.14 -8.78 24.96
N ALA A 320 3.33 -8.14 24.10
CA ALA A 320 2.52 -8.86 23.11
C ALA A 320 3.41 -9.55 22.05
N PRO A 321 3.28 -10.88 21.84
CA PRO A 321 4.14 -11.62 20.93
C PRO A 321 3.88 -11.24 19.48
N LEU A 322 4.91 -10.71 18.81
CA LEU A 322 4.94 -10.58 17.36
C LEU A 322 5.24 -11.94 16.71
N VAL A 323 4.59 -12.22 15.58
CA VAL A 323 4.76 -13.48 14.86
C VAL A 323 6.01 -13.37 14.02
N VAL A 324 7.05 -14.10 14.41
CA VAL A 324 8.19 -14.38 13.54
C VAL A 324 7.83 -15.68 12.82
N ARG A 325 7.46 -15.61 11.53
CA ARG A 325 7.45 -16.82 10.71
C ARG A 325 8.91 -17.28 10.61
N ARG A 326 9.19 -18.49 11.08
CA ARG A 326 10.46 -19.16 10.83
C ARG A 326 10.57 -19.47 9.34
#